data_AF-A0AAW8GBP3-F1
#
_entry.id   AF-A0AAW8GBP3-F1
#
_cell.length_a   1.000
_cell.length_b   1.000
_cell.length_c   1.000
_cell.angle_alpha   90.00
_cell.angle_beta   90.00
_cell.angle_gamma   90.00
#
_symmetry.space_group_name_H-M   'P 1'
#
loop_
_entity.id
_entity.type
_entity.pdbx_description
1 polymer ?
#
loop_
_entity_poly.entity_id
_entity_poly.type
_entity_poly.pdbx_seq_one_letter_code
_entity_poly.pdbx_strand_id
1 'polypeptide(L)'
;MRSASSPFPSSQQGAVLYVALIMLILLALLGVVGMQVSGLQEKMSANYRNSNMAFQNAEARARQAECYVEAEVNRASTTCAAVTVDLVCDTGFDATSWAYQRSMNNSTADSTKVRSIGRCISGNTSLAMGGRPESEDPNPVYQISAYATDVDTAPSADAAVDTIFRP
;
A
#
# COMPACT_ATOMS: atom_id res chain seq x y z
N MET A 1 -52.60 -26.34 -76.95
CA MET A 1 -51.60 -26.71 -75.91
C MET A 1 -50.44 -25.71 -75.98
N ARG A 2 -50.34 -24.79 -75.02
CA ARG A 2 -49.16 -23.91 -74.85
C ARG A 2 -48.70 -24.09 -73.41
N SER A 3 -47.58 -24.79 -73.22
CA SER A 3 -46.92 -24.90 -71.92
C SER A 3 -46.38 -23.53 -71.52
N ALA A 4 -46.84 -23.02 -70.37
CA ALA A 4 -46.21 -21.91 -69.69
C ALA A 4 -45.11 -22.47 -68.77
N SER A 5 -43.85 -22.27 -69.15
CA SER A 5 -42.69 -22.56 -68.31
C SER A 5 -42.56 -21.48 -67.22
N SER A 6 -42.55 -21.90 -65.96
CA SER A 6 -42.29 -21.05 -64.78
C SER A 6 -40.84 -20.53 -64.80
N PRO A 7 -40.60 -19.21 -64.66
CA PRO A 7 -39.25 -18.72 -64.42
C PRO A 7 -38.89 -18.97 -62.95
N PHE A 8 -37.91 -19.83 -62.70
CA PHE A 8 -37.27 -19.89 -61.38
C PHE A 8 -36.59 -18.54 -61.10
N PRO A 9 -36.83 -17.91 -59.95
CA PRO A 9 -36.20 -16.65 -59.60
C PRO A 9 -34.68 -16.82 -59.53
N SER A 10 -33.98 -15.82 -60.08
CA SER A 10 -32.53 -15.73 -60.18
C SER A 10 -31.84 -15.90 -58.83
N SER A 11 -30.79 -16.71 -58.83
CA SER A 11 -29.94 -17.01 -57.69
C SER A 11 -29.25 -15.74 -57.18
N GLN A 12 -29.63 -15.27 -55.98
CA GLN A 12 -28.87 -14.28 -55.23
C GLN A 12 -27.54 -14.90 -54.76
N GLN A 13 -26.50 -14.81 -55.58
CA GLN A 13 -25.14 -15.26 -55.26
C GLN A 13 -24.22 -14.04 -55.29
N GLY A 14 -23.93 -13.47 -54.11
CA GLY A 14 -22.97 -12.37 -53.98
C GLY A 14 -23.02 -11.63 -52.63
N ALA A 15 -24.18 -11.57 -51.97
CA ALA A 15 -24.33 -10.81 -50.72
C ALA A 15 -23.77 -11.53 -49.47
N VAL A 16 -23.72 -12.86 -49.48
CA VAL A 16 -23.33 -13.67 -48.30
C VAL A 16 -21.90 -13.39 -47.86
N LEU A 17 -20.95 -13.27 -48.80
CA LEU A 17 -19.55 -12.98 -48.47
C LEU A 17 -19.40 -11.62 -47.77
N TYR A 18 -20.10 -10.59 -48.26
CA TYR A 18 -20.08 -9.25 -47.66
C TYR A 18 -20.64 -9.25 -46.24
N VAL A 19 -21.80 -9.89 -46.03
CA VAL A 19 -22.40 -10.00 -44.70
C VAL A 19 -21.50 -10.79 -43.75
N ALA A 20 -20.92 -11.91 -44.21
CA ALA A 20 -19.99 -12.71 -43.41
C ALA A 20 -18.74 -11.91 -43.01
N LEU A 21 -18.17 -11.11 -43.91
CA LEU A 21 -17.01 -10.28 -43.64
C LEU A 21 -17.33 -9.16 -42.63
N ILE A 22 -18.48 -8.49 -42.79
CA ILE A 22 -18.95 -7.49 -41.81
C ILE A 22 -19.10 -8.13 -40.43
N MET A 23 -19.74 -9.30 -40.35
CA MET A 23 -19.92 -10.01 -39.08
C MET A 23 -18.59 -10.44 -38.44
N LEU A 24 -17.64 -10.94 -39.24
CA LEU A 24 -16.30 -11.27 -38.75
C LEU A 24 -15.57 -10.05 -38.19
N ILE A 25 -15.65 -8.89 -38.86
CA ILE A 25 -15.06 -7.64 -38.36
C ILE A 25 -15.72 -7.24 -37.05
N LEU A 26 -17.04 -7.30 -36.95
CA LEU A 26 -17.75 -6.96 -35.71
C LEU A 26 -17.32 -7.86 -34.54
N LEU A 27 -17.25 -9.17 -34.76
CA LEU A 27 -16.78 -10.12 -33.74
C LEU A 27 -15.32 -9.86 -33.34
N ALA A 28 -14.45 -9.56 -34.31
CA ALA A 28 -13.06 -9.21 -34.04
C ALA A 28 -12.93 -7.94 -33.18
N LEU A 29 -13.70 -6.88 -33.50
CA LEU A 29 -13.71 -5.64 -32.74
C LEU A 29 -14.23 -5.85 -31.31
N LEU A 30 -15.29 -6.63 -31.13
CA LEU A 30 -15.80 -6.99 -29.81
C LEU A 30 -14.76 -7.78 -29.00
N GLY A 31 -14.04 -8.70 -29.65
CA GLY A 31 -12.93 -9.42 -29.03
C GLY A 31 -11.82 -8.50 -28.54
N VAL A 32 -11.40 -7.53 -29.36
CA VAL A 32 -10.35 -6.55 -29.00
C VAL A 32 -10.80 -5.68 -27.82
N VAL A 33 -12.03 -5.17 -27.84
CA VAL A 33 -12.57 -4.37 -26.73
C VAL A 33 -12.62 -5.18 -25.43
N GLY A 34 -13.06 -6.46 -25.50
CA GLY A 34 -13.06 -7.36 -24.35
C GLY A 34 -11.66 -7.55 -23.74
N MET A 35 -10.63 -7.73 -24.58
CA MET A 35 -9.24 -7.84 -24.13
C MET A 35 -8.74 -6.55 -23.48
N GLN A 36 -9.10 -5.38 -24.03
CA GLN A 36 -8.70 -4.09 -23.44
C GLN A 36 -9.28 -3.91 -22.03
N VAL A 37 -10.57 -4.22 -21.84
CA VAL A 37 -11.22 -4.12 -20.53
C VAL A 37 -10.57 -5.08 -19.54
N SER A 38 -10.32 -6.33 -19.94
CA SER A 38 -9.65 -7.30 -19.07
C SER A 38 -8.25 -6.85 -18.68
N GLY A 39 -7.49 -6.25 -19.60
CA GLY A 39 -6.16 -5.71 -19.31
C GLY A 39 -6.19 -4.53 -18.34
N LEU A 40 -7.21 -3.67 -18.41
CA LEU A 40 -7.39 -2.59 -17.43
C LEU A 40 -7.74 -3.13 -16.05
N GLN A 41 -8.59 -4.15 -15.98
CA GLN A 41 -8.94 -4.81 -14.71
C GLN A 41 -7.74 -5.50 -14.08
N GLU A 42 -6.88 -6.13 -14.88
CA GLU A 42 -5.63 -6.74 -14.40
C GLU A 42 -4.70 -5.69 -13.79
N LYS A 43 -4.47 -4.57 -14.50
CA LYS A 43 -3.63 -3.47 -13.99
C LYS A 43 -4.18 -2.85 -12.71
N MET A 44 -5.51 -2.67 -12.62
CA MET A 44 -6.16 -2.18 -11.42
C MET A 44 -6.00 -3.15 -10.25
N SER A 45 -6.16 -4.45 -10.50
CA SER A 45 -5.97 -5.50 -9.50
C SER A 45 -4.53 -5.59 -9.02
N ALA A 46 -3.57 -5.46 -9.93
CA ALA A 46 -2.14 -5.40 -9.60
C ALA A 46 -1.81 -4.19 -8.74
N ASN A 47 -2.29 -3.00 -9.10
CA ASN A 47 -2.07 -1.79 -8.31
C ASN A 47 -2.65 -1.92 -6.90
N TYR A 48 -3.88 -2.43 -6.79
CA TYR A 48 -4.53 -2.64 -5.49
C TYR A 48 -3.75 -3.63 -4.61
N ARG A 49 -3.27 -4.73 -5.20
CA ARG A 49 -2.43 -5.70 -4.50
C ARG A 49 -1.13 -5.06 -3.99
N ASN A 50 -0.46 -4.26 -4.81
CA ASN A 50 0.81 -3.64 -4.46
C ASN A 50 0.62 -2.61 -3.33
N SER A 51 -0.39 -1.75 -3.40
CA SER A 51 -0.72 -0.83 -2.31
C SER A 51 -1.06 -1.54 -1.00
N ASN A 52 -1.82 -2.64 -1.06
CA ASN A 52 -2.13 -3.43 0.13
C ASN A 52 -0.88 -4.13 0.71
N MET A 53 0.03 -4.59 -0.15
CA MET A 53 1.29 -5.19 0.28
C MET A 53 2.19 -4.17 1.00
N ALA A 54 2.32 -2.96 0.45
CA ALA A 54 3.05 -1.88 1.11
C ALA A 54 2.46 -1.54 2.49
N PHE A 55 1.13 -1.49 2.60
CA PHE A 55 0.45 -1.27 3.87
C PHE A 55 0.72 -2.39 4.89
N GLN A 56 0.63 -3.66 4.47
CA GLN A 56 0.94 -4.80 5.34
C GLN A 56 2.40 -4.79 5.82
N ASN A 57 3.34 -4.40 4.94
CA ASN A 57 4.74 -4.24 5.31
C ASN A 57 4.91 -3.11 6.34
N ALA A 58 4.25 -1.96 6.15
CA ALA A 58 4.30 -0.85 7.10
C ALA A 58 3.70 -1.24 8.46
N GLU A 59 2.59 -1.99 8.48
CA GLU A 59 2.02 -2.53 9.72
C GLU A 59 2.99 -3.51 10.39
N ALA A 60 3.60 -4.43 9.63
CA ALA A 60 4.58 -5.37 10.18
C ALA A 60 5.77 -4.65 10.84
N ARG A 61 6.23 -3.54 10.25
CA ARG A 61 7.27 -2.68 10.82
C ARG A 61 6.82 -1.98 12.10
N ALA A 62 5.57 -1.47 12.13
CA ALA A 62 4.99 -0.90 13.35
C ALA A 62 4.89 -1.95 14.46
N ARG A 63 4.41 -3.16 14.16
CA ARG A 63 4.33 -4.29 15.11
C ARG A 63 5.70 -4.70 15.66
N GLN A 64 6.75 -4.69 14.82
CA GLN A 64 8.11 -4.96 15.28
C GLN A 64 8.58 -3.93 16.31
N ALA A 65 8.27 -2.64 16.09
CA ALA A 65 8.58 -1.59 17.03
C ALA A 65 7.74 -1.67 18.32
N GLU A 66 6.44 -1.98 18.22
CA GLU A 66 5.57 -2.22 19.38
C GLU A 66 6.14 -3.33 20.27
N CYS A 67 6.50 -4.47 19.67
CA CYS A 67 7.10 -5.60 20.37
C CYS A 67 8.43 -5.23 21.06
N TYR A 68 9.29 -4.44 20.40
CA TYR A 68 10.53 -3.98 20.99
C TYR A 68 10.28 -3.05 22.19
N VAL A 69 9.38 -2.08 22.03
CA VAL A 69 9.02 -1.13 23.09
C VAL A 69 8.35 -1.82 24.28
N GLU A 70 7.45 -2.77 24.04
CA GLU A 70 6.80 -3.57 25.07
C GLU A 70 7.84 -4.36 25.89
N ALA A 71 8.82 -4.97 25.22
CA ALA A 71 9.88 -5.71 25.89
C ALA A 71 10.80 -4.79 26.71
N GLU A 72 11.17 -3.63 26.18
CA GLU A 72 11.99 -2.63 26.90
C GLU A 72 11.26 -2.14 28.16
N VAL A 73 9.95 -1.84 28.06
CA VAL A 73 9.14 -1.40 29.21
C VAL A 73 9.01 -2.50 30.26
N ASN A 74 8.81 -3.75 29.83
CA ASN A 74 8.68 -4.90 30.73
C ASN A 74 10.02 -5.45 31.22
N ARG A 75 11.16 -4.87 30.81
CA ARG A 75 12.51 -5.41 31.03
C ARG A 75 12.64 -6.89 30.64
N ALA A 76 11.99 -7.27 29.55
CA ALA A 76 11.97 -8.62 29.01
C ALA A 76 12.97 -8.75 27.85
N SER A 77 13.47 -9.97 27.64
CA SER A 77 14.24 -10.29 26.44
C SER A 77 13.30 -10.33 25.23
N THR A 78 13.72 -9.77 24.09
CA THR A 78 12.96 -9.78 22.83
C THR A 78 13.80 -10.24 21.65
N THR A 79 13.13 -10.83 20.66
CA THR A 79 13.71 -11.15 19.34
C THR A 79 13.37 -10.08 18.30
N CYS A 80 12.59 -9.06 18.69
CA CYS A 80 12.21 -7.97 17.81
C CYS A 80 13.40 -7.04 17.56
N ALA A 81 13.46 -6.50 16.34
CA ALA A 81 14.56 -5.64 15.92
C ALA A 81 14.63 -4.39 16.81
N ALA A 82 15.84 -4.01 17.21
CA ALA A 82 16.04 -2.85 18.07
C ALA A 82 15.66 -1.56 17.33
N VAL A 83 14.91 -0.70 18.02
CA VAL A 83 14.49 0.62 17.49
C VAL A 83 14.93 1.72 18.45
N THR A 84 15.38 2.85 17.89
CA THR A 84 15.71 4.02 18.69
C THR A 84 14.45 4.76 19.11
N VAL A 85 14.25 4.92 20.42
CA VAL A 85 13.15 5.69 20.99
C VAL A 85 13.59 7.13 21.21
N ASP A 86 12.92 8.07 20.57
CA ASP A 86 13.13 9.50 20.79
C ASP A 86 12.41 9.96 22.06
N LEU A 87 13.15 10.52 23.01
CA LEU A 87 12.63 11.03 24.28
C LEU A 87 12.47 12.56 24.29
N VAL A 88 12.81 13.24 23.19
CA VAL A 88 12.76 14.70 23.10
C VAL A 88 11.41 15.16 22.54
N CYS A 89 10.75 16.06 23.28
CA CYS A 89 9.39 16.49 22.96
C CYS A 89 9.30 17.62 21.93
N ASP A 90 10.37 18.41 21.76
CA ASP A 90 10.40 19.58 20.87
C ASP A 90 11.32 19.34 19.67
N THR A 91 11.04 18.27 18.92
CA THR A 91 11.79 17.94 17.71
C THR A 91 11.12 18.46 16.43
N GLY A 92 9.97 19.12 16.54
CA GLY A 92 9.16 19.55 15.39
C GLY A 92 8.70 18.39 14.49
N PHE A 93 8.67 17.17 15.03
CA PHE A 93 8.32 15.98 14.25
C PHE A 93 6.85 15.99 13.84
N ASP A 94 6.61 15.83 12.54
CA ASP A 94 5.32 15.56 11.92
C ASP A 94 5.44 14.26 11.11
N ALA A 95 4.60 13.28 11.41
CA ALA A 95 4.59 11.98 10.75
C ALA A 95 4.34 12.12 9.23
N THR A 96 3.55 13.11 8.82
CA THR A 96 3.21 13.35 7.41
C THR A 96 4.42 13.86 6.64
N SER A 97 5.03 14.97 7.09
CA SER A 97 6.28 15.50 6.52
C SER A 97 7.43 14.49 6.58
N TRP A 98 7.54 13.75 7.69
CA TRP A 98 8.52 12.67 7.82
C TRP A 98 8.30 11.60 6.73
N ALA A 99 7.09 11.10 6.55
CA ALA A 99 6.77 10.10 5.52
C ALA A 99 7.05 10.63 4.10
N TYR A 100 6.67 11.87 3.79
CA TYR A 100 6.93 12.49 2.47
C TYR A 100 8.41 12.64 2.12
N GLN A 101 9.30 12.72 3.12
CA GLN A 101 10.74 12.76 2.88
C GLN A 101 11.34 11.39 2.54
N ARG A 102 10.56 10.28 2.61
CA ARG A 102 11.03 8.94 2.26
C ARG A 102 10.83 8.74 0.76
N SER A 103 11.84 8.11 0.12
CA SER A 103 11.81 7.83 -1.31
C SER A 103 11.74 6.34 -1.54
N MET A 104 10.76 5.90 -2.33
CA MET A 104 10.62 4.52 -2.80
C MET A 104 11.92 3.94 -3.40
N ASN A 105 12.80 4.75 -3.99
CA ASN A 105 14.02 4.27 -4.66
C ASN A 105 15.24 4.08 -3.74
N ASN A 106 15.07 4.16 -2.42
CA ASN A 106 16.15 4.00 -1.45
C ASN A 106 15.85 2.80 -0.56
N SER A 107 16.72 1.78 -0.47
CA SER A 107 16.47 0.61 0.40
C SER A 107 16.50 0.93 1.92
N THR A 108 16.77 2.20 2.26
CA THR A 108 16.59 2.78 3.61
C THR A 108 15.19 3.39 3.80
N ALA A 109 14.28 3.24 2.83
CA ALA A 109 12.94 3.81 2.89
C ALA A 109 12.10 3.12 3.97
N ASP A 110 12.21 1.79 4.06
CA ASP A 110 11.74 1.01 5.19
C ASP A 110 12.32 1.56 6.49
N SER A 111 11.52 2.33 7.20
CA SER A 111 11.98 3.08 8.36
C SER A 111 10.88 3.17 9.39
N THR A 112 11.29 3.06 10.65
CA THR A 112 10.40 3.24 11.79
C THR A 112 10.96 4.33 12.69
N LYS A 113 10.11 5.28 13.07
CA LYS A 113 10.42 6.31 14.05
C LYS A 113 9.51 6.11 15.26
N VAL A 114 10.12 5.88 16.41
CA VAL A 114 9.41 5.74 17.69
C VAL A 114 9.69 6.97 18.54
N ARG A 115 8.65 7.54 19.14
CA ARG A 115 8.72 8.70 20.01
C ARG A 115 7.94 8.44 21.28
N SER A 116 8.52 8.74 22.44
CA SER A 116 7.79 8.71 23.71
C SER A 116 7.01 10.01 23.88
N ILE A 117 5.69 9.97 23.67
CA ILE A 117 4.81 11.14 23.78
C ILE A 117 4.18 11.30 25.17
N GLY A 118 4.18 10.26 26.01
CA GLY A 118 3.70 10.35 27.40
C GLY A 118 4.41 11.45 28.21
N ARG A 119 5.73 11.57 28.01
CA ARG A 119 6.58 12.63 28.57
C ARG A 119 6.25 14.04 28.03
N CYS A 120 5.66 14.12 26.84
CA CYS A 120 5.36 15.39 26.18
C CYS A 120 3.97 15.93 26.53
N ILE A 121 3.11 15.08 27.09
CA ILE A 121 1.72 15.42 27.47
C ILE A 121 1.59 15.60 28.99
N SER A 122 2.31 14.80 29.78
CA SER A 122 2.46 15.08 31.21
C SER A 122 3.45 16.23 31.37
N GLY A 123 3.08 17.34 32.04
CA GLY A 123 3.91 18.54 32.25
C GLY A 123 5.15 18.32 33.13
N ASN A 124 5.81 17.19 32.99
CA ASN A 124 6.95 16.69 33.72
C ASN A 124 8.11 16.60 32.70
N THR A 125 8.82 17.71 32.51
CA THR A 125 10.29 17.75 32.41
C THR A 125 10.69 19.19 32.12
N SER A 126 10.95 19.95 33.18
CA SER A 126 11.71 21.19 33.03
C SER A 126 13.13 20.84 32.56
N LEU A 127 13.73 21.72 31.76
CA LEU A 127 15.06 21.62 31.14
C LEU A 127 16.24 21.34 32.12
N ALA A 128 15.98 21.20 33.43
CA ALA A 128 16.95 21.07 34.51
C ALA A 128 16.93 19.71 35.26
N MET A 129 16.11 18.73 34.87
CA MET A 129 16.11 17.40 35.51
C MET A 129 17.06 16.46 34.77
N GLY A 130 18.34 16.52 35.16
CA GLY A 130 19.42 15.78 34.53
C GLY A 130 19.31 14.25 34.62
N GLY A 131 19.53 13.57 33.49
CA GLY A 131 20.31 12.33 33.38
C GLY A 131 19.91 11.07 34.16
N ARG A 132 18.76 11.01 34.85
CA ARG A 132 18.31 9.79 35.56
C ARG A 132 17.45 8.93 34.63
N PRO A 133 17.55 7.58 34.72
CA PRO A 133 16.66 6.70 33.97
C PRO A 133 15.22 6.87 34.47
N GLU A 134 14.34 7.29 33.57
CA GLU A 134 12.90 7.46 33.81
C GLU A 134 12.27 6.07 33.90
N SER A 135 12.20 5.53 35.11
CA SER A 135 11.65 4.20 35.40
C SER A 135 10.26 4.26 36.05
N GLU A 136 9.60 5.42 36.09
CA GLU A 136 8.44 5.64 36.98
C GLU A 136 7.18 6.16 36.27
N ASP A 137 7.11 6.21 34.93
CA ASP A 137 5.84 6.43 34.25
C ASP A 137 5.09 5.10 34.13
N PRO A 138 4.00 4.85 34.90
CA PRO A 138 3.28 3.59 34.89
C PRO A 138 2.43 3.42 33.62
N ASN A 139 2.30 4.44 32.79
CA ASN A 139 1.49 4.41 31.58
C ASN A 139 2.18 5.17 30.43
N PRO A 140 3.33 4.67 29.95
CA PRO A 140 4.06 5.31 28.87
C PRO A 140 3.24 5.21 27.58
N VAL A 141 3.21 6.30 26.82
CA VAL A 141 2.53 6.35 25.51
C VAL A 141 3.56 6.67 24.44
N TYR A 142 3.57 5.86 23.39
CA TYR A 142 4.50 5.98 22.27
C TYR A 142 3.74 6.32 20.99
N GLN A 143 4.32 7.19 20.18
CA GLN A 143 3.93 7.36 18.79
C GLN A 143 4.92 6.55 17.94
N ILE A 144 4.38 5.69 17.07
CA ILE A 144 5.15 4.83 16.17
C ILE A 144 4.74 5.17 14.75
N SER A 145 5.65 5.79 14.01
CA SER A 145 5.48 6.06 12.59
C SER A 145 6.34 5.08 11.80
N ALA A 146 5.72 4.24 10.98
CA ALA A 146 6.38 3.27 10.10
C ALA A 146 6.12 3.62 8.64
N TYR A 147 7.14 3.48 7.81
CA TYR A 147 7.06 3.59 6.36
C TYR A 147 7.60 2.29 5.76
N ALA A 148 6.93 1.77 4.75
CA ALA A 148 7.43 0.64 3.97
C ALA A 148 6.95 0.70 2.51
N THR A 149 7.69 0.00 1.64
CA THR A 149 7.30 -0.22 0.24
C THR A 149 6.68 -1.61 0.03
N ASP A 150 6.11 -1.86 -1.15
CA ASP A 150 5.58 -3.18 -1.53
C ASP A 150 6.67 -4.25 -1.66
N VAL A 151 7.81 -3.89 -2.25
CA VAL A 151 8.98 -4.75 -2.44
C VAL A 151 10.29 -3.99 -2.23
N ASP A 152 11.38 -4.72 -1.93
CA ASP A 152 12.71 -4.14 -1.66
C ASP A 152 13.42 -3.63 -2.93
N THR A 153 13.10 -4.17 -4.09
CA THR A 153 13.75 -3.85 -5.37
C THR A 153 12.74 -3.30 -6.37
N ALA A 154 12.95 -2.06 -6.83
CA ALA A 154 12.05 -1.36 -7.76
C ALA A 154 10.57 -1.33 -7.28
N PRO A 155 10.31 -0.77 -6.08
CA PRO A 155 8.96 -0.68 -5.56
C PRO A 155 8.03 0.14 -6.44
N SER A 156 6.76 -0.25 -6.40
CA SER A 156 5.68 0.34 -7.18
C SER A 156 4.59 0.98 -6.33
N ALA A 157 4.61 0.71 -5.02
CA ALA A 157 3.72 1.31 -4.04
C ALA A 157 4.43 1.49 -2.69
N ASP A 158 3.96 2.45 -1.90
CA ASP A 158 4.42 2.71 -0.54
C ASP A 158 3.23 2.96 0.38
N ALA A 159 3.49 2.84 1.68
CA ALA A 159 2.54 3.16 2.72
C ALA A 159 3.28 3.68 3.95
N ALA A 160 2.64 4.63 4.63
CA ALA A 160 3.03 5.07 5.95
C ALA A 160 1.89 4.84 6.94
N VAL A 161 2.22 4.34 8.11
CA VAL A 161 1.30 4.05 9.21
C VAL A 161 1.80 4.79 10.44
N ASP A 162 0.94 5.60 11.05
CA ASP A 162 1.21 6.28 12.32
C ASP A 162 0.25 5.76 13.37
N THR A 163 0.77 5.14 14.43
CA THR A 163 -0.03 4.60 15.52
C THR A 163 0.39 5.18 16.86
N ILE A 164 -0.57 5.21 17.78
CA ILE A 164 -0.30 5.44 19.20
C ILE A 164 -0.33 4.10 19.91
N PHE A 165 0.80 3.72 20.48
CA PHE A 165 0.98 2.49 21.22
C PHE A 165 1.07 2.76 22.72
N ARG A 166 0.38 1.93 23.49
CA ARG A 166 0.46 1.87 24.94
C ARG A 166 0.70 0.40 25.30
N PRO A 167 1.88 0.04 25.80
CA PRO A 167 2.19 -1.32 26.22
C PRO A 167 1.34 -1.76 27.43
#